data_AF-A0A699J333-F1
#
_entry.id   AF-A0A699J333-F1
#
_cell.length_a   1.000
_cell.length_b   1.000
_cell.length_c   1.000
_cell.angle_alpha   90.00
_cell.angle_beta   90.00
_cell.angle_gamma   90.00
#
_symmetry.space_group_name_H-M   'P 1'
#
loop_
_entity.id
_entity.type
_entity.pdbx_description
1 polymer ?
#
loop_
_entity_poly.entity_id
_entity_poly.type
_entity_poly.pdbx_seq_one_letter_code
_entity_poly.pdbx_strand_id
1 'polypeptide(L)'
;MRRESCGHGFDTSTNTWKMVCVLLKDYAPPDKPDMVKKNLCTMVHVFGTNSWREIPQVPSYPISGKAVFANGCLHWLASYTDTKTEDGGRPVIWFDVEKEEFGLIDPPKKVDKLIDQGKSHDEILIKRITLLNDLQELNNRNAIEISQKSKI
;
A
#
# COMPACT_ATOMS: atom_id res chain seq x y z
N MET A 1 -10.71 10.32 -18.30
CA MET A 1 -10.79 8.92 -17.83
C MET A 1 -10.57 8.95 -16.32
N ARG A 2 -11.50 8.46 -15.50
CA ARG A 2 -11.29 8.35 -14.05
C ARG A 2 -10.11 7.40 -13.85
N ARG A 3 -9.04 7.85 -13.17
CA ARG A 3 -7.99 6.90 -12.74
C ARG A 3 -8.54 6.15 -11.54
N GLU A 4 -8.57 4.83 -11.67
CA GLU A 4 -8.93 3.91 -10.62
C GLU A 4 -7.77 2.96 -10.38
N SER A 5 -7.61 2.56 -9.12
CA SER A 5 -6.71 1.47 -8.75
C SER A 5 -7.44 0.56 -7.78
N CYS A 6 -7.44 -0.74 -8.09
CA CYS A 6 -8.16 -1.73 -7.32
C CYS A 6 -7.24 -2.87 -6.87
N GLY A 7 -7.64 -3.52 -5.78
CA GLY A 7 -7.00 -4.68 -5.20
C GLY A 7 -8.02 -5.65 -4.60
N HIS A 8 -7.64 -6.91 -4.50
CA HIS A 8 -8.46 -7.94 -3.85
C HIS A 8 -7.66 -8.56 -2.72
N GLY A 9 -8.25 -8.62 -1.53
CA GLY A 9 -7.60 -9.16 -0.35
C GLY A 9 -8.56 -10.01 0.46
N PHE A 10 -8.00 -10.81 1.34
CA PHE A 10 -8.75 -11.70 2.21
C PHE A 10 -8.85 -11.11 3.61
N ASP A 11 -10.07 -11.00 4.12
CA ASP A 11 -10.36 -10.61 5.50
C ASP A 11 -10.47 -11.87 6.36
N THR A 12 -9.47 -12.07 7.22
CA THR A 12 -9.39 -13.20 8.13
C THR A 12 -10.43 -13.17 9.24
N SER A 13 -10.87 -11.99 9.67
CA SER A 13 -11.85 -11.84 10.76
C SER A 13 -13.25 -12.30 10.36
N THR A 14 -13.61 -12.07 9.10
CA THR A 14 -14.92 -12.43 8.55
C THR A 14 -14.88 -13.65 7.64
N ASN A 15 -13.68 -14.17 7.33
CA ASN A 15 -13.46 -15.27 6.39
C ASN A 15 -14.04 -14.96 5.00
N THR A 16 -13.87 -13.73 4.53
CA THR A 16 -14.41 -13.25 3.24
C THR A 16 -13.35 -12.61 2.36
N TRP A 17 -13.58 -12.62 1.05
CA TRP A 17 -12.80 -11.83 0.11
C TRP A 17 -13.38 -10.42 -0.01
N LYS A 18 -12.53 -9.42 -0.07
CA LYS A 18 -12.90 -8.02 -0.33
C LYS A 18 -12.20 -7.50 -1.57
N MET A 19 -12.91 -6.71 -2.35
CA MET A 19 -12.34 -5.86 -3.38
C MET A 19 -12.35 -4.42 -2.89
N VAL A 20 -11.20 -3.75 -3.02
CA VAL A 20 -11.01 -2.37 -2.61
C VAL A 20 -10.58 -1.59 -3.83
N CYS A 21 -11.32 -0.52 -4.15
CA CYS A 21 -11.03 0.37 -5.26
C CYS A 21 -10.89 1.79 -4.76
N VAL A 22 -9.81 2.46 -5.13
CA VAL A 22 -9.62 3.89 -4.91
C VAL A 22 -9.89 4.62 -6.22
N LEU A 23 -10.83 5.54 -6.18
CA LEU A 23 -11.33 6.30 -7.31
C LEU A 23 -10.97 7.77 -7.14
N LEU A 24 -10.49 8.38 -8.22
CA LEU A 24 -10.40 9.84 -8.32
C LEU A 24 -11.73 10.39 -8.87
N LYS A 25 -12.51 11.07 -8.03
CA LYS A 25 -13.81 11.66 -8.35
C LYS A 25 -13.68 12.78 -9.40
N ASP A 26 -12.73 13.70 -9.20
CA ASP A 26 -12.46 14.84 -10.08
C ASP A 26 -10.96 15.08 -10.30
N TYR A 27 -10.59 15.65 -11.44
CA TYR A 27 -9.20 16.02 -11.74
C TYR A 27 -8.73 17.12 -10.78
N ALA A 28 -7.91 16.75 -9.80
CA ALA A 28 -7.18 17.70 -8.96
C ALA A 28 -5.84 18.01 -9.64
N PRO A 29 -5.47 19.29 -9.83
CA PRO A 29 -4.15 19.62 -10.34
C PRO A 29 -3.08 19.22 -9.30
N PRO A 30 -1.90 18.72 -9.74
CA PRO A 30 -0.86 18.07 -8.92
C PRO A 30 -0.32 18.88 -7.73
N ASP A 31 -0.42 20.20 -7.84
CA ASP A 31 0.21 21.21 -7.01
C ASP A 31 -0.48 21.44 -5.66
N LYS A 32 -1.61 20.77 -5.41
CA LYS A 32 -2.38 20.92 -4.16
C LYS A 32 -2.75 19.57 -3.54
N PRO A 33 -1.90 18.99 -2.67
CA PRO A 33 -2.12 17.67 -2.07
C PRO A 33 -3.43 17.58 -1.25
N ASP A 34 -3.84 18.68 -0.61
CA ASP A 34 -5.11 18.75 0.13
C ASP A 34 -6.34 18.64 -0.78
N MET A 35 -6.23 19.07 -2.04
CA MET A 35 -7.29 18.92 -3.03
C MET A 35 -7.37 17.49 -3.56
N VAL A 36 -6.23 16.79 -3.62
CA VAL A 36 -6.20 15.39 -4.06
C VAL A 36 -6.98 14.51 -3.08
N LYS A 37 -6.75 14.65 -1.76
CA LYS A 37 -7.49 13.88 -0.75
C LYS A 37 -9.00 14.08 -0.82
N LYS A 38 -9.45 15.33 -1.02
CA LYS A 38 -10.89 15.65 -1.16
C LYS A 38 -11.55 15.00 -2.37
N ASN A 39 -10.75 14.70 -3.39
CA ASN A 39 -11.23 14.10 -4.64
C ASN A 39 -11.03 12.58 -4.68
N LEU A 40 -10.50 11.96 -3.61
CA LEU A 40 -10.38 10.51 -3.52
C LEU A 40 -11.60 9.90 -2.84
N CYS A 41 -11.90 8.68 -3.23
CA CYS A 41 -12.98 7.88 -2.71
C CYS A 41 -12.51 6.43 -2.64
N THR A 42 -12.75 5.77 -1.51
CA THR A 42 -12.44 4.35 -1.36
C THR A 42 -13.73 3.57 -1.30
N MET A 43 -13.88 2.64 -2.24
CA MET A 43 -15.01 1.74 -2.34
C MET A 43 -14.59 0.34 -1.95
N VAL A 44 -15.37 -0.30 -1.09
CA VAL A 44 -15.16 -1.68 -0.65
C VAL A 44 -16.36 -2.52 -1.06
N HIS A 45 -16.07 -3.69 -1.63
CA HIS A 45 -17.05 -4.73 -1.91
C HIS A 45 -16.66 -6.02 -1.21
N VAL A 46 -17.55 -6.55 -0.38
CA VAL A 46 -17.38 -7.84 0.27
C VAL A 46 -18.01 -8.91 -0.62
N PHE A 47 -17.24 -9.93 -1.00
CA PHE A 47 -17.71 -10.99 -1.88
C PHE A 47 -18.84 -11.79 -1.22
N GLY A 48 -19.83 -12.17 -2.02
CA GLY A 48 -21.07 -12.79 -1.52
C GLY A 48 -22.14 -11.77 -1.10
N THR A 49 -21.83 -10.47 -1.15
CA THR A 49 -22.83 -9.39 -1.05
C THR A 49 -23.13 -8.82 -2.44
N ASN A 50 -24.15 -7.96 -2.53
CA ASN A 50 -24.60 -7.38 -3.81
C ASN A 50 -24.32 -5.89 -3.95
N SER A 51 -23.50 -5.29 -3.07
CA SER A 51 -23.27 -3.85 -3.10
C SER A 51 -21.83 -3.46 -2.81
N TRP A 52 -21.47 -2.31 -3.36
CA TRP A 52 -20.26 -1.57 -3.01
C TRP A 52 -20.63 -0.55 -1.94
N ARG A 53 -19.72 -0.31 -1.00
CA ARG A 53 -19.87 0.76 -0.01
C ARG A 53 -18.67 1.69 -0.01
N GLU A 54 -18.93 2.98 0.13
CA GLU A 54 -17.90 3.98 0.35
C GLU A 54 -17.45 3.94 1.82
N ILE A 55 -16.14 4.05 2.07
CA ILE A 55 -15.58 4.19 3.42
C ILE A 55 -14.97 5.57 3.60
N PRO A 56 -14.93 6.11 4.83
CA PRO A 56 -14.34 7.42 5.10
C PRO A 56 -12.82 7.45 4.93
N GLN A 57 -12.17 6.28 4.91
CA GLN A 57 -10.73 6.13 4.78
C GLN A 57 -10.28 6.36 3.34
N VAL A 58 -9.27 7.19 3.14
CA VAL A 58 -8.65 7.47 1.85
C VAL A 58 -7.12 7.46 2.00
N PRO A 59 -6.37 7.08 0.97
CA PRO A 59 -4.92 7.05 1.07
C PRO A 59 -4.33 8.46 1.17
N SER A 60 -3.16 8.57 1.82
CA SER A 60 -2.49 9.86 2.02
C SER A 60 -1.98 10.50 0.72
N TYR A 61 -1.71 9.69 -0.29
CA TYR A 61 -1.29 10.11 -1.63
C TYR A 61 -2.15 9.41 -2.68
N PRO A 62 -2.30 9.99 -3.89
CA PRO A 62 -2.92 9.27 -4.99
C PRO A 62 -2.12 8.00 -5.30
N ILE A 63 -2.81 6.94 -5.69
CA ILE A 63 -2.23 5.63 -6.03
C ILE A 63 -2.43 5.32 -7.50
N SER A 64 -1.56 4.48 -8.06
CA SER A 64 -1.69 3.99 -9.44
C SER A 64 -1.21 2.55 -9.54
N GLY A 65 -1.53 1.92 -10.67
CA GLY A 65 -1.16 0.53 -10.93
C GLY A 65 -2.07 -0.48 -10.23
N LYS A 66 -1.58 -1.71 -10.10
CA LYS A 66 -2.31 -2.83 -9.50
C LYS A 66 -1.87 -3.05 -8.06
N ALA A 67 -2.83 -3.32 -7.18
CA ALA A 67 -2.51 -3.67 -5.80
C ALA A 67 -1.83 -5.04 -5.70
N VAL A 68 -0.91 -5.19 -4.75
CA VAL A 68 -0.35 -6.48 -4.34
C VAL A 68 -0.87 -6.84 -2.95
N PHE A 69 -1.46 -8.02 -2.79
CA PHE A 69 -1.91 -8.52 -1.49
C PHE A 69 -0.80 -9.29 -0.79
N ALA A 70 -0.42 -8.87 0.42
CA ALA A 70 0.57 -9.52 1.27
C ALA A 70 0.29 -9.20 2.74
N ASN A 71 0.50 -10.16 3.65
CA ASN A 71 0.37 -9.97 5.10
C ASN A 71 -0.94 -9.31 5.54
N GLY A 72 -2.08 -9.72 4.96
CA GLY A 72 -3.39 -9.15 5.28
C GLY A 72 -3.64 -7.74 4.72
N CYS A 73 -2.68 -7.16 3.99
CA CYS A 73 -2.75 -5.81 3.47
C CYS A 73 -2.65 -5.77 1.93
N LEU A 74 -3.37 -4.84 1.33
CA LEU A 74 -3.18 -4.45 -0.07
C LEU A 74 -2.15 -3.34 -0.16
N HIS A 75 -1.21 -3.45 -1.11
CA HIS A 75 -0.11 -2.51 -1.26
C HIS A 75 -0.11 -1.88 -2.64
N TRP A 76 0.19 -0.58 -2.70
CA TRP A 76 0.34 0.20 -3.92
C TRP A 76 1.58 1.09 -3.84
N LEU A 77 2.13 1.45 -4.99
CA LEU A 77 3.08 2.56 -5.05
C LEU A 77 2.33 3.89 -5.10
N ALA A 78 2.84 4.89 -4.37
CA ALA A 78 2.33 6.24 -4.47
C ALA A 78 2.56 6.81 -5.89
N SER A 79 1.51 7.39 -6.45
CA SER A 79 1.49 8.01 -7.77
C SER A 79 1.86 9.49 -7.67
N TYR A 80 3.15 9.82 -7.71
CA TYR A 80 3.56 11.20 -7.95
C TYR A 80 3.42 11.53 -9.42
N THR A 81 2.59 12.53 -9.72
CA THR A 81 2.79 13.39 -10.88
C THR A 81 4.03 14.26 -10.57
N ASP A 82 5.17 13.82 -11.12
CA ASP A 82 6.39 14.59 -11.45
C ASP A 82 7.33 15.17 -10.38
N THR A 83 7.17 14.94 -9.08
CA THR A 83 8.25 15.26 -8.13
C THR A 83 9.15 14.05 -7.88
N LYS A 84 10.30 14.01 -8.59
CA LYS A 84 11.41 13.15 -8.20
C LYS A 84 11.86 13.61 -6.81
N THR A 85 11.63 12.80 -5.79
CA THR A 85 12.24 13.01 -4.48
C THR A 85 13.75 12.90 -4.65
N GLU A 86 14.49 13.91 -4.17
CA GLU A 86 15.97 13.95 -4.25
C GLU A 86 16.62 12.72 -3.57
N ASP A 87 15.87 12.04 -2.70
CA ASP A 87 16.29 10.88 -1.91
C ASP A 87 15.94 9.51 -2.52
N GLY A 88 15.30 9.45 -3.69
CA GLY A 88 15.41 8.29 -4.59
C GLY A 88 14.32 7.21 -4.57
N GLY A 89 13.26 7.27 -3.74
CA GLY A 89 12.20 6.24 -3.75
C GLY A 89 10.77 6.78 -3.61
N ARG A 90 9.78 6.05 -4.14
CA ARG A 90 8.33 6.32 -3.90
C ARG A 90 7.85 5.56 -2.67
N PRO A 91 7.16 6.16 -1.67
CA PRO A 91 6.57 5.38 -0.59
C PRO A 91 5.53 4.38 -1.10
N VAL A 92 5.36 3.32 -0.29
CA VAL A 92 4.33 2.30 -0.49
C VAL A 92 3.15 2.68 0.39
N ILE A 93 1.96 2.71 -0.19
CA ILE A 93 0.70 2.83 0.54
C ILE A 93 0.17 1.43 0.78
N TRP A 94 -0.30 1.15 1.99
CA TRP A 94 -0.97 -0.10 2.29
C TRP A 94 -2.38 0.14 2.84
N PHE A 95 -3.24 -0.87 2.70
CA PHE A 95 -4.59 -0.93 3.25
C PHE A 95 -4.78 -2.26 3.98
N ASP A 96 -5.05 -2.21 5.29
CA ASP A 96 -5.38 -3.37 6.10
C ASP A 96 -6.81 -3.80 5.77
N VAL A 97 -6.96 -5.02 5.26
CA VAL A 97 -8.25 -5.52 4.75
C VAL A 97 -9.24 -5.83 5.87
N GLU A 98 -8.74 -6.16 7.06
CA GLU A 98 -9.55 -6.47 8.23
C GLU A 98 -10.05 -5.18 8.89
N LYS A 99 -9.14 -4.23 9.15
CA LYS A 99 -9.45 -2.96 9.83
C LYS A 99 -10.00 -1.89 8.90
N GLU A 100 -9.78 -2.05 7.60
CA GLU A 100 -10.14 -1.10 6.55
C GLU A 100 -9.47 0.27 6.71
N GLU A 101 -8.20 0.25 7.11
CA GLU A 101 -7.39 1.44 7.38
C GLU A 101 -6.21 1.54 6.41
N PHE A 102 -5.85 2.77 6.02
CA PHE A 102 -4.66 3.02 5.23
C PHE A 102 -3.46 3.33 6.12
N GLY A 103 -2.27 2.95 5.63
CA GLY A 103 -1.01 3.45 6.15
C GLY A 103 0.03 3.66 5.06
N LEU A 104 1.23 4.02 5.48
CA LEU A 104 2.35 4.40 4.63
C LEU A 104 3.61 3.68 5.09
N ILE A 105 4.43 3.28 4.13
CA ILE A 105 5.79 2.79 4.35
C ILE A 105 6.73 3.67 3.53
N ASP A 106 7.61 4.37 4.22
CA ASP A 106 8.63 5.21 3.60
C ASP A 106 9.69 4.34 2.90
N PRO A 107 10.24 4.83 1.77
CA PRO A 107 11.32 4.14 1.09
C PRO A 107 12.57 4.10 2.00
N PRO A 108 13.37 3.02 1.98
CA PRO A 108 14.54 2.95 2.83
C PRO A 108 15.68 3.81 2.25
N LYS A 109 16.13 4.81 3.03
CA LYS A 109 17.07 5.91 2.69
C LYS A 109 18.39 5.56 1.97
N LYS A 110 18.73 4.29 1.74
CA LYS A 110 20.04 3.84 1.19
C LYS A 110 19.97 2.74 0.10
N VAL A 111 18.82 2.12 -0.16
CA VAL A 111 18.71 0.98 -1.11
C VAL A 111 18.11 1.35 -2.48
N ASP A 112 17.62 2.58 -2.61
CA ASP A 112 16.86 3.00 -3.79
C ASP A 112 17.70 3.07 -5.08
N LYS A 113 19.03 3.26 -4.98
CA LYS A 113 19.92 3.27 -6.16
C LYS A 113 20.01 1.93 -6.90
N LEU A 114 19.69 0.80 -6.25
CA LEU A 114 19.87 -0.55 -6.81
C LEU A 114 18.57 -1.16 -7.36
N ILE A 115 17.41 -0.70 -6.88
CA ILE A 115 16.11 -1.34 -7.19
C ILE A 115 15.45 -0.66 -8.40
N ASP A 116 15.63 0.65 -8.56
CA ASP A 116 14.83 1.49 -9.45
C ASP A 116 15.43 1.68 -10.87
N GLN A 117 16.62 1.10 -11.16
CA GLN A 117 17.21 1.16 -12.50
C GLN A 117 16.50 0.21 -13.48
N GLY A 118 15.65 0.78 -14.34
CA GLY A 118 15.15 0.13 -15.56
C GLY A 118 14.02 -0.89 -15.38
N LYS A 119 13.37 -0.94 -14.22
CA LYS A 119 12.33 -1.94 -13.90
C LYS A 119 10.92 -1.35 -13.93
N SER A 120 9.94 -2.21 -14.22
CA SER A 120 8.52 -1.85 -14.19
C SER A 120 8.04 -1.55 -12.76
N HIS A 121 6.95 -0.78 -12.63
CA HIS A 121 6.36 -0.42 -11.33
C HIS A 121 6.00 -1.65 -10.49
N ASP A 122 5.44 -2.70 -11.11
CA ASP A 122 5.02 -3.91 -10.41
C ASP A 122 6.22 -4.68 -9.85
N GLU A 123 7.33 -4.76 -10.60
CA GLU A 123 8.56 -5.39 -10.12
C GLU A 123 9.19 -4.65 -8.94
N ILE A 124 9.16 -3.32 -8.95
CA ILE A 124 9.68 -2.51 -7.84
C ILE A 124 8.85 -2.75 -6.58
N LEU A 125 7.52 -2.74 -6.71
CA LEU A 125 6.61 -2.99 -5.59
C LEU A 125 6.81 -4.37 -4.99
N ILE A 126 6.85 -5.42 -5.84
CA ILE A 126 7.06 -6.80 -5.39
C ILE A 126 8.40 -6.92 -4.65
N LYS A 127 9.50 -6.40 -5.22
CA LYS A 127 10.82 -6.48 -4.59
C LYS A 127 10.87 -5.79 -3.24
N ARG A 128 10.20 -4.64 -3.10
CA ARG A 128 10.14 -3.91 -1.83
C ARG A 128 9.32 -4.66 -0.79
N ILE A 129 8.18 -5.24 -1.17
CA ILE A 129 7.37 -6.06 -0.27
C ILE A 129 8.16 -7.29 0.19
N THR A 130 8.83 -8.00 -0.72
CA THR A 130 9.68 -9.15 -0.38
C THR A 130 10.76 -8.74 0.62
N LEU A 131 11.48 -7.63 0.37
CA LEU A 131 12.50 -7.15 1.29
C LEU A 131 11.95 -6.81 2.68
N LEU A 132 10.78 -6.16 2.74
CA LEU A 132 10.13 -5.82 4.01
C LEU A 132 9.72 -7.07 4.79
N ASN A 133 9.17 -8.08 4.09
CA ASN A 133 8.83 -9.36 4.69
C ASN A 133 10.07 -10.08 5.24
N ASP A 134 11.14 -10.16 4.45
CA ASP A 134 12.40 -10.79 4.86
C ASP A 134 12.99 -10.10 6.10
N LEU A 135 12.97 -8.76 6.13
CA LEU A 135 13.44 -7.98 7.28
C LEU A 135 12.57 -8.20 8.53
N GLN A 136 11.26 -8.30 8.36
CA GLN A 136 10.33 -8.58 9.46
C GLN A 136 10.58 -9.99 10.04
N GLU A 137 10.78 -11.00 9.18
CA GLU A 137 11.10 -12.35 9.63
C GLU A 137 12.45 -12.45 10.35
N LEU A 138 13.47 -11.74 9.86
CA LEU A 138 14.78 -11.66 10.53
C LEU A 138 14.64 -11.00 11.91
N ASN A 139 13.89 -9.91 12.00
CA ASN A 139 13.68 -9.21 13.27
C ASN A 139 12.93 -10.09 14.29
N ASN A 140 11.89 -10.81 13.84
CA ASN A 140 11.14 -11.74 14.69
C ASN A 140 12.02 -12.89 15.20
N ARG A 141 12.87 -13.46 14.34
CA ARG A 141 13.84 -14.51 14.73
C ARG A 141 14.82 -14.00 15.80
N ASN A 142 15.38 -12.81 15.59
CA ASN A 142 16.30 -12.20 16.55
C ASN A 142 15.63 -11.91 17.89
N ALA A 143 14.38 -11.42 17.89
CA ALA A 143 13.62 -11.16 19.11
C ALA A 143 13.39 -12.44 19.94
N ILE A 144 13.12 -13.56 19.28
CA ILE A 144 12.97 -14.88 19.94
C ILE A 144 14.30 -15.32 20.56
N GLU A 145 15.42 -15.22 19.84
CA GLU A 145 16.74 -15.59 20.37
C GLU A 145 17.16 -14.73 21.57
N ILE A 146 16.89 -13.43 21.53
CA ILE A 146 17.17 -12.51 22.65
C ILE A 146 16.32 -12.87 23.88
N SER A 147 15.04 -13.18 23.69
CA SER A 147 14.14 -13.60 24.77
C SER A 147 14.53 -14.94 25.41
N GLN A 148 15.09 -15.87 24.63
CA GLN A 148 15.61 -17.13 25.14
C GLN A 148 16.90 -16.94 25.94
N LYS A 149 17.79 -16.04 25.50
CA LYS A 149 19.05 -15.72 26.20
C LYS A 149 18.86 -14.94 27.50
N SER A 150 17.76 -14.20 27.65
CA SER A 150 17.46 -13.43 28.87
C SER A 150 16.74 -14.23 29.98
N LYS A 151 16.50 -15.53 29.79
CA LYS A 151 15.85 -16.43 30.76
C LYS A 151 16.85 -17.33 31.52
N ILE A 152 18.14 -17.02 31.43
CA ILE A 152 19.25 -17.67 32.16
C ILE A 152 19.80 -16.65 33.15
#